data_AF-R0M809-F1
#
_entry.id   AF-R0M809-F1
#
_cell.length_a   1.000
_cell.length_b   1.000
_cell.length_c   1.000
_cell.angle_alpha   90.00
_cell.angle_beta   90.00
_cell.angle_gamma   90.00
#
_symmetry.space_group_name_H-M   'P 1'
#
loop_
_entity.id
_entity.type
_entity.pdbx_description
1 polymer ?
#
loop_
_entity_poly.entity_id
_entity_poly.type
_entity_poly.pdbx_seq_one_letter_code
_entity_poly.pdbx_strand_id
1 'polypeptide(L)'
;MNGEDVYSKVKEINKENVRDLYEEIQFTIIKLKLKPVVRTFYKRQAYQLKNNNKVRISIDTDLCMIKEKIKENGEGLIEWRRGENNSKGGGCSSKEYGGGYYDKDGYYDTGSFTTNQPPSHPPTYTPFPDLKKDQIVRFPYAILEIKTQGDYDSKPEWITDLVEGPLVEHVHKFSKFLHGCAVLYPFINEIPYWLPQVTKSIKKDPFDSEEITNKESEEGLYYDESNARGSPSQTHYINIPSNNDNIPPNHNNIPPFIDDSDKLSPIDTHGKKIAIPVRVEPKVFFANERTFLSWVQFAIFLGGIGTALLGMKEGTSSKMPGVLLIGVSIIFSFYALYLYLWRAGMIRKRHPGPYDDIYGPPVLVVVFLIAMGLSIIYKFPLKK
;
A
#
# COMPACT_ATOMS: atom_id res chain seq x y z
N MET A 1 -7.09 -26.56 16.70
CA MET A 1 -5.61 -26.74 16.65
C MET A 1 -5.33 -28.22 16.78
N ASN A 2 -4.45 -28.80 15.96
CA ASN A 2 -4.12 -30.24 16.03
C ASN A 2 -5.34 -31.18 16.00
N GLY A 3 -6.34 -30.85 15.19
CA GLY A 3 -7.59 -31.63 15.08
C GLY A 3 -8.66 -31.33 16.13
N GLU A 4 -8.36 -30.56 17.18
CA GLU A 4 -9.34 -30.18 18.20
C GLU A 4 -10.07 -28.87 17.85
N ASP A 5 -11.40 -28.89 17.95
CA ASP A 5 -12.22 -27.68 17.93
C ASP A 5 -12.08 -26.96 19.29
N VAL A 6 -11.50 -25.77 19.26
CA VAL A 6 -11.26 -24.94 20.45
C VAL A 6 -12.32 -23.85 20.61
N TYR A 7 -13.39 -23.88 19.81
CA TYR A 7 -14.41 -22.83 19.82
C TYR A 7 -15.03 -22.62 21.20
N SER A 8 -15.24 -23.67 22.00
CA SER A 8 -15.78 -23.54 23.35
C SER A 8 -14.95 -22.58 24.22
N LYS A 9 -13.61 -22.66 24.14
CA LYS A 9 -12.69 -21.75 24.86
C LYS A 9 -12.73 -20.35 24.26
N VAL A 10 -12.79 -20.24 22.94
CA VAL A 10 -12.89 -18.93 22.25
C VAL A 10 -14.18 -18.21 22.62
N LYS A 11 -15.29 -18.94 22.73
CA LYS A 11 -16.60 -18.42 23.12
C LYS A 11 -16.61 -17.87 24.54
N GLU A 12 -15.91 -18.52 25.48
CA GLU A 12 -15.81 -18.04 26.87
C GLU A 12 -15.06 -16.70 26.99
N ILE A 13 -14.07 -16.48 26.12
CA ILE A 13 -13.24 -15.26 26.15
C ILE A 13 -13.96 -14.07 25.50
N ASN A 14 -14.82 -14.32 24.52
CA ASN A 14 -15.46 -13.27 23.73
C ASN A 14 -16.87 -12.98 24.24
N LYS A 15 -17.18 -11.69 24.42
CA LYS A 15 -18.50 -11.23 24.86
C LYS A 15 -19.55 -11.29 23.74
N GLU A 16 -19.11 -11.34 22.49
CA GLU A 16 -19.96 -11.33 21.29
C GLU A 16 -19.91 -12.69 20.57
N ASN A 17 -20.90 -12.94 19.72
CA ASN A 17 -20.90 -14.14 18.87
C ASN A 17 -19.82 -14.01 17.78
N VAL A 18 -18.68 -14.68 18.00
CA VAL A 18 -17.52 -14.67 17.09
C VAL A 18 -17.43 -15.95 16.24
N ARG A 19 -18.52 -16.73 16.13
CA ARG A 19 -18.52 -18.03 15.43
C ARG A 19 -18.08 -17.88 13.98
N ASP A 20 -18.65 -16.94 13.26
CA ASP A 20 -18.40 -16.77 11.82
C ASP A 20 -16.93 -16.44 11.55
N LEU A 21 -16.36 -15.50 12.34
CA LEU A 21 -14.94 -15.14 12.25
C LEU A 21 -14.03 -16.33 12.59
N TYR A 22 -14.39 -17.11 13.61
CA TYR A 22 -13.64 -18.30 13.99
C TYR A 22 -13.60 -19.33 12.86
N GLU A 23 -14.76 -19.63 12.27
CA GLU A 23 -14.88 -20.57 11.15
C GLU A 23 -14.14 -20.06 9.91
N GLU A 24 -14.23 -18.77 9.60
CA GLU A 24 -13.51 -18.16 8.47
C GLU A 24 -11.99 -18.26 8.64
N ILE A 25 -11.46 -17.93 9.82
CA ILE A 25 -10.03 -18.02 10.13
C ILE A 25 -9.58 -19.48 10.05
N GLN A 26 -10.30 -20.40 10.68
CA GLN A 26 -9.96 -21.82 10.69
C GLN A 26 -9.98 -22.40 9.27
N PHE A 27 -11.03 -22.09 8.51
CA PHE A 27 -11.15 -22.50 7.11
C PHE A 27 -9.99 -21.97 6.28
N THR A 28 -9.61 -20.70 6.44
CA THR A 28 -8.51 -20.07 5.70
C THR A 28 -7.16 -20.72 6.04
N ILE A 29 -6.89 -20.98 7.32
CA ILE A 29 -5.66 -21.66 7.77
C ILE A 29 -5.55 -23.04 7.13
N ILE A 30 -6.64 -23.83 7.13
CA ILE A 30 -6.64 -25.19 6.59
C ILE A 30 -6.53 -25.15 5.06
N LYS A 31 -7.37 -24.35 4.40
CA LYS A 31 -7.46 -24.25 2.93
C LYS A 31 -6.14 -23.78 2.30
N LEU A 32 -5.51 -22.77 2.90
CA LEU A 32 -4.26 -22.20 2.40
C LEU A 32 -3.01 -22.83 3.06
N LYS A 33 -3.20 -23.82 3.95
CA LYS A 33 -2.13 -24.50 4.71
C LYS A 33 -1.19 -23.48 5.40
N LEU A 34 -1.78 -22.47 6.03
CA LEU A 34 -1.03 -21.40 6.68
C LEU A 34 -0.23 -21.93 7.87
N LYS A 35 0.98 -21.40 8.02
CA LYS A 35 1.91 -21.70 9.12
C LYS A 35 2.53 -20.39 9.62
N PRO A 36 2.96 -20.28 10.88
CA PRO A 36 3.74 -19.13 11.34
C PRO A 36 5.05 -18.99 10.55
N VAL A 37 5.32 -17.78 10.02
CA VAL A 37 6.44 -17.51 9.09
C VAL A 37 7.38 -16.43 9.63
N VAL A 38 6.84 -15.28 10.02
CA VAL A 38 7.60 -14.14 10.56
C VAL A 38 6.91 -13.65 11.83
N ARG A 39 7.70 -13.48 12.89
CA ARG A 39 7.32 -12.74 14.10
C ARG A 39 7.77 -11.31 13.96
N THR A 40 6.92 -10.37 14.36
CA THR A 40 7.29 -8.97 14.53
C THR A 40 7.29 -8.64 16.01
N PHE A 41 8.39 -8.10 16.53
CA PHE A 41 8.52 -7.63 17.91
C PHE A 41 8.85 -6.14 17.91
N TYR A 42 8.22 -5.39 18.80
CA TYR A 42 8.47 -3.97 19.03
C TYR A 42 7.91 -3.56 20.38
N LYS A 43 8.37 -2.42 20.91
CA LYS A 43 7.76 -1.74 22.05
C LYS A 43 6.93 -0.57 21.53
N ARG A 44 5.66 -0.50 21.92
CA ARG A 44 4.72 0.52 21.45
C ARG A 44 4.42 1.54 22.53
N GLN A 45 4.65 2.81 22.22
CA GLN A 45 4.03 3.93 22.93
C GLN A 45 2.85 4.43 22.11
N ALA A 46 1.72 4.73 22.76
CA ALA A 46 0.52 5.22 22.09
C ALA A 46 0.00 6.49 22.77
N TYR A 47 -0.32 7.49 21.96
CA TYR A 47 -0.76 8.81 22.38
C TYR A 47 -2.12 9.09 21.78
N GLN A 48 -3.10 9.34 22.63
CA GLN A 48 -4.47 9.69 22.24
C GLN A 48 -5.10 10.52 23.36
N LEU A 49 -5.82 11.57 22.99
CA LEU A 49 -6.61 12.33 23.95
C LEU A 49 -7.82 11.51 24.38
N LYS A 50 -8.10 11.45 25.69
CA LYS A 50 -9.25 10.70 26.23
C LYS A 50 -10.59 11.18 25.67
N ASN A 51 -10.70 12.48 25.44
CA ASN A 51 -11.95 13.14 25.04
C ASN A 51 -12.03 13.40 23.53
N ASN A 52 -11.01 13.01 22.75
CA ASN A 52 -10.93 13.37 21.33
C ASN A 52 -10.25 12.26 20.51
N ASN A 53 -10.98 11.71 19.55
CA ASN A 53 -10.52 10.65 18.66
C ASN A 53 -10.00 11.16 17.30
N LYS A 54 -9.93 12.48 17.08
CA LYS A 54 -9.45 13.10 15.83
C LYS A 54 -8.06 12.65 15.43
N VAL A 55 -7.17 12.44 16.41
CA VAL A 55 -5.78 12.04 16.18
C VAL A 55 -5.38 10.97 17.19
N ARG A 56 -4.79 9.89 16.70
CA ARG A 56 -4.12 8.85 17.49
C ARG A 56 -2.75 8.60 16.90
N ILE A 57 -1.71 8.68 17.72
CA ILE A 57 -0.33 8.46 17.33
C ILE A 57 0.19 7.21 18.06
N SER A 58 0.99 6.40 17.38
CA SER A 58 1.81 5.39 18.04
C SER A 58 3.22 5.37 17.50
N ILE A 59 4.18 5.11 18.38
CA ILE A 59 5.61 4.96 18.07
C ILE A 59 6.00 3.53 18.43
N ASP A 60 6.53 2.80 17.46
CA ASP A 60 7.09 1.46 17.65
C ASP A 60 8.61 1.54 17.65
N THR A 61 9.23 1.24 18.79
CA THR A 61 10.69 1.18 18.98
C THR A 61 11.18 -0.27 19.12
N ASP A 62 12.49 -0.48 19.07
CA ASP A 62 13.12 -1.81 19.16
C ASP A 62 12.54 -2.82 18.15
N LEU A 63 12.18 -2.33 16.95
CA LEU A 63 11.49 -3.13 15.94
C LEU A 63 12.43 -4.20 15.39
N CYS A 64 12.04 -5.46 15.52
CA CYS A 64 12.70 -6.58 14.85
C CYS A 64 11.71 -7.58 14.27
N MET A 65 12.13 -8.21 13.17
CA MET A 65 11.41 -9.27 12.49
C MET A 65 12.22 -10.55 12.61
N ILE A 66 11.60 -11.62 13.10
CA ILE A 66 12.26 -12.89 13.42
C ILE A 66 11.63 -13.99 12.59
N LYS A 67 12.46 -14.83 11.99
CA LYS A 67 12.03 -16.00 11.24
C LYS A 67 11.42 -17.02 12.20
N GLU A 68 10.15 -17.39 12.03
CA GLU A 68 9.58 -18.47 12.83
C GLU A 68 10.14 -19.82 12.38
N LYS A 69 10.46 -20.70 13.33
CA LYS A 69 10.89 -22.08 13.07
C LYS A 69 10.05 -22.97 13.96
N ILE A 70 9.32 -23.90 13.36
CA ILE A 70 8.34 -24.73 14.07
C ILE A 70 8.72 -26.19 13.91
N LYS A 71 8.58 -26.94 14.99
CA LYS A 71 8.71 -28.40 14.95
C LYS A 71 7.42 -28.97 14.38
N GLU A 72 7.53 -29.61 13.23
CA GLU A 72 6.47 -30.42 12.65
C GLU A 72 6.74 -31.88 13.03
N ASN A 73 5.82 -32.49 13.78
CA ASN A 73 5.78 -33.94 13.85
C ASN A 73 4.87 -34.43 12.71
N GLY A 74 4.97 -35.70 12.30
CA GLY A 74 4.16 -36.29 11.23
C GLY A 74 2.64 -36.17 11.40
N GLU A 75 2.16 -35.65 12.52
CA GLU A 75 0.75 -35.43 12.87
C GLU A 75 0.32 -33.94 12.91
N GLY A 76 1.24 -32.98 12.71
CA GLY A 76 0.91 -31.55 12.64
C GLY A 76 1.81 -30.60 13.42
N LEU A 77 1.34 -29.35 13.56
CA LEU A 77 2.06 -28.22 14.14
C LEU A 77 1.93 -28.20 15.68
N ILE A 78 3.00 -28.51 16.41
CA ILE A 78 2.92 -28.59 17.89
C ILE A 78 2.97 -27.19 18.55
N GLU A 79 3.79 -26.29 18.00
CA GLU A 79 3.99 -24.95 18.57
C GLU A 79 3.61 -23.85 17.57
N TRP A 80 2.72 -22.94 17.96
CA TRP A 80 2.31 -21.82 17.10
C TRP A 80 3.35 -20.68 17.02
N ARG A 81 4.39 -20.75 17.84
CA ARG A 81 5.51 -19.81 17.88
C ARG A 81 6.78 -20.52 18.32
N ARG A 82 7.95 -20.08 17.83
CA ARG A 82 9.26 -20.53 18.32
C ARG A 82 9.36 -20.32 19.84
N GLY A 83 9.68 -21.39 20.56
CA GLY A 83 10.02 -21.37 21.97
C GLY A 83 11.34 -20.64 22.26
N GLU A 84 11.42 -19.99 23.43
CA GLU A 84 12.66 -19.45 23.97
C GLU A 84 13.49 -20.64 24.51
N ASN A 85 14.64 -20.95 23.90
CA ASN A 85 15.47 -22.07 24.34
C ASN A 85 16.02 -21.78 25.75
N ASN A 86 15.41 -22.34 26.79
CA ASN A 86 15.89 -22.29 28.18
C ASN A 86 17.14 -23.16 28.45
N SER A 87 17.98 -23.41 27.45
CA SER A 87 19.13 -24.30 27.58
C SER A 87 20.43 -23.50 27.65
N LYS A 88 20.88 -23.28 28.90
CA LYS A 88 22.10 -22.60 29.36
C LYS A 88 21.99 -21.08 29.59
N GLY A 89 21.51 -20.71 30.77
CA GLY A 89 22.03 -19.56 31.54
C GLY A 89 21.82 -18.13 31.01
N GLY A 90 21.03 -17.91 29.98
CA GLY A 90 20.64 -16.57 29.51
C GLY A 90 19.12 -16.50 29.40
N GLY A 91 18.47 -15.92 30.41
CA GLY A 91 17.02 -15.71 30.38
C GLY A 91 16.62 -14.68 29.33
N CYS A 92 16.26 -15.13 28.12
CA CYS A 92 15.50 -14.29 27.19
C CYS A 92 14.02 -14.47 27.51
N SER A 93 13.60 -13.92 28.64
CA SER A 93 12.22 -13.92 29.08
C SER A 93 11.48 -12.75 28.47
N SER A 94 10.41 -13.01 27.72
CA SER A 94 9.30 -12.02 27.60
C SER A 94 8.59 -11.80 28.95
N LYS A 95 8.88 -12.64 29.97
CA LYS A 95 8.44 -12.49 31.36
C LYS A 95 9.57 -11.94 32.24
N GLU A 96 9.91 -10.68 32.05
CA GLU A 96 10.48 -9.74 33.01
C GLU A 96 10.67 -8.43 32.23
N TYR A 97 10.62 -7.28 32.90
CA TYR A 97 10.49 -5.95 32.30
C TYR A 97 9.08 -5.55 31.85
N GLY A 98 8.07 -6.04 32.58
CA GLY A 98 6.87 -5.24 32.85
C GLY A 98 7.17 -4.27 34.01
N GLY A 99 7.09 -2.97 33.74
CA GLY A 99 7.06 -1.91 34.76
C GLY A 99 8.40 -1.67 35.48
N GLY A 100 9.19 -0.72 34.98
CA GLY A 100 10.07 0.02 35.88
C GLY A 100 9.16 0.75 36.88
N TYR A 101 9.27 0.42 38.16
CA TYR A 101 8.74 1.29 39.20
C TYR A 101 9.54 2.58 39.13
N TYR A 102 8.91 3.65 38.65
CA TYR A 102 9.41 4.99 38.85
C TYR A 102 9.36 5.25 40.35
N ASP A 103 10.50 5.48 40.99
CA ASP A 103 10.46 6.18 42.28
C ASP A 103 9.97 7.61 42.02
N LYS A 104 9.32 8.22 43.01
CA LYS A 104 8.59 9.50 42.89
C LYS A 104 9.45 10.67 42.38
N ASP A 105 10.77 10.52 42.34
CA ASP A 105 11.73 11.56 41.98
C ASP A 105 12.49 11.30 40.66
N GLY A 106 12.13 10.27 39.88
CA GLY A 106 12.54 10.16 38.46
C GLY A 106 14.00 9.81 38.17
N TYR A 107 14.77 9.28 39.12
CA TYR A 107 16.12 8.75 38.90
C TYR A 107 16.17 7.22 38.86
N TYR A 108 17.09 6.68 38.07
CA TYR A 108 17.36 5.24 37.93
C TYR A 108 18.06 4.70 39.19
N ASP A 109 17.46 3.71 39.84
CA ASP A 109 18.07 2.98 40.95
C ASP A 109 19.21 2.09 40.42
N THR A 110 20.44 2.39 40.84
CA THR A 110 21.63 1.57 40.56
C THR A 110 21.94 0.73 41.79
N GLY A 111 21.15 -0.32 41.98
CA GLY A 111 21.40 -1.33 43.01
C GLY A 111 22.82 -1.91 42.90
N SER A 112 23.66 -1.52 43.86
CA SER A 112 24.93 -2.14 44.28
C SER A 112 25.84 -2.73 43.17
N PHE A 113 26.55 -1.86 42.45
CA PHE A 113 27.85 -2.22 41.86
C PHE A 113 28.96 -1.47 42.60
N THR A 114 29.77 -2.19 43.37
CA THR A 114 30.91 -1.67 44.15
C THR A 114 32.14 -1.43 43.29
N THR A 115 31.98 -0.73 42.16
CA THR A 115 33.11 -0.25 41.34
C THR A 115 32.86 1.21 40.96
N ASN A 116 33.63 2.12 41.56
CA ASN A 116 33.60 3.57 41.32
C ASN A 116 34.16 3.96 39.93
N GLN A 117 33.79 3.24 38.87
CA GLN A 117 33.99 3.67 37.50
C GLN A 117 32.64 3.68 36.79
N PRO A 118 32.17 4.83 36.27
CA PRO A 118 31.04 4.83 35.36
C PRO A 118 31.38 3.93 34.16
N PRO A 119 30.49 3.03 33.74
CA PRO A 119 30.73 2.20 32.56
C PRO A 119 31.03 3.10 31.37
N SER A 120 32.14 2.84 30.66
CA SER A 120 32.62 3.68 29.54
C SER A 120 31.64 3.75 28.37
N HIS A 121 30.63 2.87 28.35
CA HIS A 121 29.49 2.90 27.44
C HIS A 121 28.22 2.42 28.18
N PRO A 122 27.05 3.04 27.94
CA PRO A 122 25.79 2.45 28.40
C PRO A 122 25.62 1.06 27.77
N PRO A 123 25.06 0.08 28.49
CA PRO A 123 24.80 -1.24 27.92
C PRO A 123 23.89 -1.09 26.70
N THR A 124 24.41 -1.41 25.51
CA THR A 124 23.66 -1.40 24.25
C THR A 124 22.63 -2.53 24.26
N TYR A 125 21.42 -2.22 24.73
CA TYR A 125 20.30 -3.14 24.71
C TYR A 125 19.97 -3.55 23.27
N THR A 126 20.14 -4.84 22.98
CA THR A 126 19.88 -5.43 21.66
C THR A 126 18.90 -6.59 21.84
N PRO A 127 17.61 -6.46 21.41
CA PRO A 127 16.61 -7.50 21.61
C PRO A 127 17.04 -8.84 21.01
N PHE A 128 16.95 -9.96 21.74
CA PHE A 128 17.33 -11.29 21.21
C PHE A 128 18.79 -11.37 20.69
N PRO A 129 19.80 -11.12 21.54
CA PRO A 129 21.20 -11.10 21.11
C PRO A 129 21.69 -12.45 20.60
N ASP A 130 21.11 -13.56 21.09
CA ASP A 130 21.52 -14.92 20.76
C ASP A 130 21.08 -15.39 19.36
N LEU A 131 20.25 -14.60 18.66
CA LEU A 131 19.77 -14.95 17.32
C LEU A 131 20.78 -14.57 16.24
N LYS A 132 21.06 -15.53 15.35
CA LYS A 132 21.93 -15.33 14.19
C LYS A 132 21.32 -14.33 13.19
N LYS A 133 22.18 -13.61 12.44
CA LYS A 133 21.80 -12.58 11.45
C LYS A 133 20.86 -13.10 10.34
N ASP A 134 20.84 -14.40 10.03
CA ASP A 134 19.92 -15.03 9.06
C ASP A 134 18.52 -15.33 9.63
N GLN A 135 18.33 -15.16 10.95
CA GLN A 135 17.09 -15.48 11.65
C GLN A 135 16.37 -14.23 12.20
N ILE A 136 17.03 -13.07 12.21
CA ILE A 136 16.50 -11.82 12.74
C ILE A 136 16.91 -10.64 11.85
N VAL A 137 15.97 -9.72 11.64
CA VAL A 137 16.18 -8.42 11.03
C VAL A 137 15.91 -7.37 12.09
N ARG A 138 16.91 -6.53 12.36
CA ARG A 138 16.80 -5.40 13.29
C ARG A 138 16.51 -4.17 12.44
N PHE A 139 15.31 -3.62 12.59
CA PHE A 139 14.92 -2.48 11.78
C PHE A 139 15.59 -1.21 12.34
N PRO A 140 16.25 -0.39 11.49
CA PRO A 140 17.13 0.69 11.97
C PRO A 140 16.38 1.92 12.51
N TYR A 141 15.07 2.02 12.26
CA TYR A 141 14.25 3.18 12.65
C TYR A 141 13.12 2.81 13.59
N ALA A 142 12.57 3.82 14.27
CA ALA A 142 11.26 3.70 14.90
C ALA A 142 10.16 3.87 13.84
N ILE A 143 9.00 3.23 14.04
CA ILE A 143 7.83 3.43 13.17
C ILE A 143 6.84 4.35 13.86
N LEU A 144 6.63 5.53 13.28
CA LEU A 144 5.57 6.46 13.66
C LEU A 144 4.31 6.17 12.82
N GLU A 145 3.21 5.81 13.48
CA GLU A 145 1.90 5.60 12.86
C GLU A 145 0.94 6.68 13.36
N ILE A 146 0.42 7.50 12.44
CA ILE A 146 -0.55 8.57 12.72
C ILE A 146 -1.89 8.17 12.11
N LYS A 147 -2.94 8.10 12.94
CA LYS A 147 -4.33 7.86 12.52
C LYS A 147 -5.13 9.13 12.76
N THR A 148 -5.72 9.65 11.69
CA THR A 148 -6.62 10.81 11.74
C THR A 148 -8.05 10.38 11.44
N GLN A 149 -9.03 10.92 12.19
CA GLN A 149 -10.46 10.79 11.87
C GLN A 149 -10.94 12.10 11.25
N GLY A 150 -11.48 12.04 10.02
CA GLY A 150 -11.98 13.20 9.28
C GLY A 150 -11.37 13.33 7.88
N ASP A 151 -11.89 14.28 7.09
CA ASP A 151 -11.38 14.61 5.76
C ASP A 151 -9.96 15.19 5.83
N TYR A 152 -9.21 15.12 4.72
CA TYR A 152 -7.82 15.56 4.65
C TYR A 152 -7.63 17.01 5.12
N ASP A 153 -8.56 17.90 4.77
CA ASP A 153 -8.54 19.33 5.10
C ASP A 153 -8.86 19.62 6.58
N SER A 154 -9.30 18.61 7.34
CA SER A 154 -9.61 18.74 8.77
C SER A 154 -8.45 18.35 9.69
N LYS A 155 -7.28 18.04 9.13
CA LYS A 155 -6.09 17.68 9.90
C LYS A 155 -5.56 18.89 10.68
N PRO A 156 -5.20 18.72 11.97
CA PRO A 156 -4.54 19.78 12.71
C PRO A 156 -3.21 20.19 12.07
N GLU A 157 -2.92 21.49 12.03
CA GLU A 157 -1.71 22.06 11.42
C GLU A 157 -0.41 21.41 11.94
N TRP A 158 -0.30 21.22 13.26
CA TRP A 158 0.87 20.56 13.87
C TRP A 158 1.13 19.13 13.38
N ILE A 159 0.11 18.43 12.86
CA ILE A 159 0.30 17.11 12.23
C ILE A 159 0.94 17.27 10.85
N THR A 160 0.51 18.27 10.08
CA THR A 160 1.12 18.61 8.79
C THR A 160 2.58 18.99 9.00
N ASP A 161 2.86 19.88 9.95
CA ASP A 161 4.23 20.28 10.29
C ASP A 161 5.10 19.10 10.74
N LEU A 162 4.53 18.20 11.56
CA LEU A 162 5.23 17.00 12.02
C LEU A 162 5.59 16.08 10.85
N VAL A 163 4.67 15.87 9.90
CA VAL A 163 4.85 14.96 8.75
C VAL A 163 5.83 15.55 7.73
N GLU A 164 5.86 16.86 7.57
CA GLU A 164 6.77 17.58 6.66
C GLU A 164 8.14 17.87 7.28
N GLY A 165 8.23 17.79 8.61
CA GLY A 165 9.45 18.06 9.37
C GLY A 165 10.62 17.11 9.07
N PRO A 166 11.84 17.50 9.48
CA PRO A 166 13.07 16.77 9.17
C PRO A 166 13.28 15.48 9.98
N LEU A 167 12.43 15.22 10.97
CA LEU A 167 12.57 14.11 11.91
C LEU A 167 11.85 12.83 11.45
N VAL A 168 11.00 12.93 10.43
CA VAL A 168 10.21 11.81 9.94
C VAL A 168 10.32 11.71 8.43
N GLU A 169 10.31 10.48 7.93
CA GLU A 169 10.17 10.19 6.51
C GLU A 169 8.83 9.51 6.29
N HIS A 170 7.99 10.10 5.43
CA HIS A 170 6.68 9.56 5.15
C HIS A 170 6.76 8.37 4.17
N VAL A 171 6.51 7.17 4.69
CA VAL A 171 6.47 5.92 3.90
C VAL A 171 5.04 5.42 3.73
N HIS A 172 4.51 5.49 2.52
CA HIS A 172 3.15 5.05 2.22
C HIS A 172 3.00 3.52 2.29
N LYS A 173 2.01 3.04 3.08
CA LYS A 173 1.68 1.60 3.21
C LYS A 173 2.87 0.73 3.63
N PHE A 174 3.79 1.26 4.43
CA PHE A 174 4.84 0.47 5.06
C PHE A 174 4.23 -0.73 5.79
N SER A 175 4.84 -1.91 5.63
CA SER A 175 4.40 -3.15 6.27
C SER A 175 5.57 -3.88 6.91
N LYS A 176 5.49 -4.04 8.24
CA LYS A 176 6.46 -4.81 9.04
C LYS A 176 6.55 -6.26 8.56
N PHE A 177 5.41 -6.85 8.19
CA PHE A 177 5.34 -8.20 7.65
C PHE A 177 6.03 -8.32 6.28
N LEU A 178 5.71 -7.44 5.33
CA LEU A 178 6.34 -7.47 4.00
C LEU A 178 7.84 -7.23 4.07
N HIS A 179 8.29 -6.29 4.91
CA HIS A 179 9.71 -6.05 5.14
C HIS A 179 10.40 -7.30 5.72
N GLY A 180 9.83 -7.89 6.78
CA GLY A 180 10.39 -9.10 7.38
C GLY A 180 10.46 -10.27 6.40
N CYS A 181 9.43 -10.48 5.59
CA CYS A 181 9.41 -11.50 4.55
C CYS A 181 10.50 -11.25 3.49
N ALA A 182 10.56 -10.04 2.94
CA ALA A 182 11.49 -9.69 1.86
C ALA A 182 12.97 -9.87 2.25
N VAL A 183 13.31 -9.67 3.53
CA VAL A 183 14.68 -9.79 4.03
C VAL A 183 15.00 -11.21 4.54
N LEU A 184 14.10 -11.86 5.28
CA LEU A 184 14.37 -13.17 5.91
C LEU A 184 14.20 -14.39 4.96
N TYR A 185 13.57 -14.17 3.80
CA TYR A 185 13.24 -15.23 2.84
C TYR A 185 13.79 -14.91 1.45
N PRO A 186 15.01 -15.38 1.13
CA PRO A 186 15.72 -15.06 -0.12
C PRO A 186 14.99 -15.47 -1.41
N PHE A 187 14.07 -16.45 -1.34
CA PHE A 187 13.30 -16.88 -2.51
C PHE A 187 12.28 -15.83 -3.01
N ILE A 188 12.06 -14.75 -2.23
CA ILE A 188 11.17 -13.66 -2.61
C ILE A 188 11.91 -12.72 -3.57
N ASN A 189 11.46 -12.70 -4.83
CA ASN A 189 12.04 -11.88 -5.90
C ASN A 189 11.33 -10.53 -6.07
N GLU A 190 10.18 -10.33 -5.44
CA GLU A 190 9.44 -9.06 -5.44
C GLU A 190 9.56 -8.39 -4.07
N ILE A 191 10.23 -7.25 -4.03
CA ILE A 191 10.53 -6.51 -2.80
C ILE A 191 9.73 -5.21 -2.74
N PRO A 192 9.40 -4.72 -1.53
CA PRO A 192 8.69 -3.46 -1.41
C PRO A 192 9.60 -2.28 -1.78
N TYR A 193 8.99 -1.22 -2.32
CA TYR A 193 9.71 -0.05 -2.83
C TYR A 193 10.55 0.70 -1.79
N TRP A 194 10.19 0.64 -0.51
CA TRP A 194 10.96 1.29 0.55
C TRP A 194 12.26 0.54 0.89
N LEU A 195 12.39 -0.75 0.52
CA LEU A 195 13.50 -1.58 0.98
C LEU A 195 14.89 -1.03 0.59
N PRO A 196 15.13 -0.54 -0.64
CA PRO A 196 16.41 0.06 -1.01
C PRO A 196 16.73 1.34 -0.23
N GLN A 197 15.72 2.10 0.18
CA GLN A 197 15.87 3.38 0.87
C GLN A 197 16.17 3.21 2.36
N VAL A 198 15.82 2.07 2.98
CA VAL A 198 16.00 1.83 4.43
C VAL A 198 17.46 1.97 4.89
N THR A 199 18.44 1.78 4.02
CA THR A 199 19.87 1.92 4.36
C THR A 199 20.36 3.36 4.40
N LYS A 200 19.60 4.30 3.81
CA LYS A 200 19.94 5.73 3.81
C LYS A 200 19.47 6.39 5.09
N SER A 201 20.29 7.29 5.64
CA SER A 201 19.89 8.12 6.78
C SER A 201 18.67 8.97 6.41
N ILE A 202 17.67 8.98 7.29
CA ILE A 202 16.44 9.79 7.12
C ILE A 202 16.59 11.22 7.66
N LYS A 203 17.70 11.52 8.34
CA LYS A 203 17.95 12.86 8.89
C LYS A 203 18.31 13.80 7.75
N LYS A 204 17.47 14.80 7.51
CA LYS A 204 17.73 15.88 6.57
C LYS A 204 18.55 16.94 7.28
N ASP A 205 19.77 17.20 6.81
CA ASP A 205 20.57 18.33 7.30
C ASP A 205 20.06 19.62 6.62
N PRO A 206 19.61 20.62 7.39
CA PRO A 206 19.12 21.88 6.83
C PRO A 206 20.17 22.66 6.00
N PHE A 207 21.45 22.26 6.00
CA PHE A 207 22.53 22.92 5.26
C PHE A 207 23.15 22.10 4.13
N ASP A 208 22.62 20.90 3.82
CA ASP A 208 23.21 20.03 2.79
C ASP A 208 22.77 20.45 1.38
N SER A 209 23.66 21.14 0.66
CA SER A 209 23.40 21.72 -0.66
C SER A 209 23.09 20.70 -1.76
N GLU A 210 23.48 19.43 -1.58
CA GLU A 210 23.18 18.37 -2.55
C GLU A 210 21.69 17.94 -2.52
N GLU A 211 21.02 18.03 -1.37
CA GLU A 211 19.58 17.71 -1.26
C GLU A 211 18.69 18.82 -1.84
N ILE A 212 19.13 20.08 -1.76
CA ILE A 212 18.44 21.24 -2.33
C ILE A 212 18.48 21.18 -3.86
N THR A 213 19.64 20.83 -4.43
CA THR A 213 19.83 20.71 -5.88
C THR A 213 19.05 19.50 -6.44
N ASN A 214 18.99 18.39 -5.70
CA ASN A 214 18.22 17.21 -6.10
C ASN A 214 16.70 17.44 -5.97
N LYS A 215 16.23 18.18 -4.95
CA LYS A 215 14.82 18.59 -4.83
C LYS A 215 14.37 19.47 -6.00
N GLU A 216 15.19 20.43 -6.45
CA GLU A 216 14.86 21.23 -7.64
C GLU A 216 14.81 20.38 -8.91
N SER A 217 15.64 19.35 -9.03
CA SER A 217 15.62 18.42 -10.17
C SER A 217 14.49 17.38 -10.13
N GLU A 218 14.04 16.95 -8.94
CA GLU A 218 12.92 16.03 -8.76
C GLU A 218 11.56 16.74 -8.78
N GLU A 219 11.45 17.96 -8.24
CA GLU A 219 10.24 18.81 -8.35
C GLU A 219 10.05 19.34 -9.78
N GLY A 220 11.13 19.58 -10.53
CA GLY A 220 11.06 19.90 -11.96
C GLY A 220 10.57 18.76 -12.86
N LEU A 221 10.40 17.55 -12.32
CA LEU A 221 9.89 16.36 -13.02
C LEU A 221 8.44 16.02 -12.65
N TYR A 222 7.76 16.88 -11.90
CA TYR A 222 6.35 16.74 -11.59
C TYR A 222 5.55 17.98 -12.05
N TYR A 223 4.68 17.75 -13.03
CA TYR A 223 3.73 18.67 -13.69
C TYR A 223 4.31 19.61 -14.79
N ASP A 224 4.61 19.04 -15.97
CA ASP A 224 4.48 19.78 -17.24
C ASP A 224 3.16 19.38 -17.93
N GLU A 225 2.17 20.26 -17.88
CA GLU A 225 0.80 20.07 -18.39
C GLU A 225 0.67 20.43 -19.89
N SER A 226 1.79 20.60 -20.62
CA SER A 226 1.75 21.16 -21.98
C SER A 226 1.89 20.18 -23.16
N ASN A 227 2.10 18.88 -22.95
CA ASN A 227 2.20 17.91 -24.06
C ASN A 227 1.28 16.69 -23.91
N ALA A 228 -0.04 16.93 -23.91
CA ALA A 228 -1.07 15.90 -24.02
C ALA A 228 -1.20 15.34 -25.45
N ARG A 229 -0.13 14.72 -25.98
CA ARG A 229 -0.15 13.82 -27.15
C ARG A 229 0.98 12.79 -27.04
N GLY A 230 0.84 11.84 -26.13
CA GLY A 230 1.75 10.70 -26.01
C GLY A 230 1.19 9.66 -25.06
N SER A 231 1.00 8.43 -25.55
CA SER A 231 0.44 7.31 -24.80
C SER A 231 1.32 6.94 -23.58
N PRO A 232 0.77 6.76 -22.37
CA PRO A 232 1.56 6.29 -21.24
C PRO A 232 1.69 4.77 -21.34
N SER A 233 2.88 4.31 -21.73
CA SER A 233 3.25 2.91 -21.75
C SER A 233 4.14 2.57 -20.55
N GLN A 234 3.91 1.38 -20.01
CA GLN A 234 4.80 0.56 -19.16
C GLN A 234 4.82 0.84 -17.65
N THR A 235 4.59 -0.25 -16.90
CA THR A 235 5.10 -0.47 -15.54
C THR A 235 6.61 -0.26 -15.55
N HIS A 236 7.07 0.88 -15.05
CA HIS A 236 8.49 1.15 -14.88
C HIS A 236 9.06 0.25 -13.78
N TYR A 237 9.82 -0.78 -14.19
CA TYR A 237 10.77 -1.45 -13.32
C TYR A 237 12.09 -0.67 -13.38
N ILE A 238 12.56 -0.18 -12.24
CA ILE A 238 13.89 0.42 -12.14
C ILE A 238 14.90 -0.72 -12.01
N ASN A 239 15.73 -0.93 -13.04
CA ASN A 239 16.92 -1.78 -12.93
C ASN A 239 18.02 -0.99 -12.22
N ILE A 240 18.51 -1.50 -11.09
CA ILE A 240 19.63 -0.89 -10.37
C ILE A 240 20.94 -1.23 -11.11
N PRO A 241 21.73 -0.23 -11.56
CA PRO A 241 23.02 -0.50 -12.19
C PRO A 241 24.03 -1.02 -11.15
N SER A 242 24.82 -2.00 -11.57
CA SER A 242 25.89 -2.61 -10.76
C SER A 242 27.14 -1.73 -10.86
N ASN A 243 27.40 -0.87 -9.87
CA ASN A 243 28.70 -0.24 -9.71
C ASN A 243 29.15 -0.42 -8.26
N ASN A 244 29.87 -1.50 -8.03
CA ASN A 244 30.81 -1.64 -6.93
C ASN A 244 32.18 -1.47 -7.59
N ASP A 245 32.83 -0.33 -7.40
CA ASP A 245 34.29 -0.15 -7.42
C ASP A 245 34.65 1.35 -7.31
N ASN A 246 35.59 1.65 -6.40
CA ASN A 246 36.32 2.91 -6.16
C ASN A 246 35.77 3.87 -5.08
N ILE A 247 36.17 3.64 -3.82
CA ILE A 247 36.25 4.70 -2.78
C ILE A 247 37.73 4.85 -2.40
N PRO A 248 38.35 6.04 -2.51
CA PRO A 248 39.72 6.27 -2.06
C PRO A 248 39.79 6.41 -0.53
N PRO A 249 40.96 6.15 0.11
CA PRO A 249 41.07 6.20 1.56
C PRO A 249 41.13 7.64 2.04
N ASN A 250 40.09 8.14 2.70
CA ASN A 250 40.12 9.46 3.33
C ASN A 250 40.60 9.36 4.78
N HIS A 251 41.79 9.89 5.01
CA HIS A 251 42.45 10.01 6.30
C HIS A 251 41.92 11.28 6.96
N ASN A 252 41.12 11.18 8.03
CA ASN A 252 40.92 12.28 9.00
C ASN A 252 40.34 11.75 10.32
N ASN A 253 41.00 12.11 11.42
CA ASN A 253 40.66 11.73 12.79
C ASN A 253 39.34 12.39 13.22
N ILE A 254 38.27 11.62 13.25
CA ILE A 254 36.97 11.93 13.87
C ILE A 254 36.80 10.90 15.01
N PRO A 255 36.30 11.27 16.20
CA PRO A 255 36.04 10.29 17.28
C PRO A 255 35.15 9.15 16.73
N PRO A 256 35.30 7.91 17.24
CA PRO A 256 34.67 6.75 16.63
C PRO A 256 33.16 6.94 16.62
N PHE A 257 32.62 7.25 15.44
CA PHE A 257 31.22 7.09 15.14
C PHE A 257 30.90 5.63 15.45
N ILE A 258 29.93 5.40 16.34
CA ILE A 258 29.48 4.04 16.67
C ILE A 258 29.10 3.39 15.36
N ASP A 259 29.88 2.39 14.96
CA ASP A 259 29.66 1.64 13.73
C ASP A 259 28.40 0.79 13.90
N ASP A 260 27.25 1.40 13.61
CA ASP A 260 25.93 0.76 13.62
C ASP A 260 25.76 -0.23 12.44
N SER A 261 26.82 -0.48 11.65
CA SER A 261 26.82 -1.49 10.57
C SER A 261 26.48 -2.89 11.06
N ASP A 262 26.71 -3.18 12.35
CA ASP A 262 26.36 -4.47 12.95
C ASP A 262 24.84 -4.71 13.13
N LYS A 263 24.02 -3.65 13.04
CA LYS A 263 22.55 -3.75 13.07
C LYS A 263 21.94 -4.11 11.72
N LEU A 264 22.67 -3.93 10.61
CA LEU A 264 22.18 -4.29 9.29
C LEU A 264 22.54 -5.76 9.00
N SER A 265 21.53 -6.63 9.01
CA SER A 265 21.61 -7.85 8.20
C SER A 265 21.85 -7.43 6.75
N PRO A 266 22.79 -8.04 5.99
CA PRO A 266 23.04 -7.64 4.61
C PRO A 266 21.76 -7.78 3.78
N ILE A 267 21.15 -6.64 3.43
CA ILE A 267 19.94 -6.59 2.62
C ILE A 267 20.39 -6.72 1.17
N ASP A 268 20.41 -7.95 0.65
CA ASP A 268 20.67 -8.17 -0.77
C ASP A 268 19.43 -7.79 -1.60
N THR A 269 19.52 -6.63 -2.25
CA THR A 269 18.51 -6.11 -3.19
C THR A 269 18.86 -6.40 -4.65
N HIS A 270 20.01 -7.03 -4.93
CA HIS A 270 20.47 -7.24 -6.30
C HIS A 270 19.56 -8.20 -7.06
N GLY A 271 19.19 -7.85 -8.28
CA GLY A 271 18.34 -8.68 -9.16
C GLY A 271 16.87 -8.83 -8.75
N LYS A 272 16.40 -8.14 -7.69
CA LYS A 272 15.00 -8.22 -7.22
C LYS A 272 14.13 -7.12 -7.84
N LYS A 273 12.87 -7.46 -8.15
CA LYS A 273 11.88 -6.56 -8.73
C LYS A 273 11.22 -5.72 -7.64
N ILE A 274 11.08 -4.42 -7.87
CA ILE A 274 10.42 -3.51 -6.92
C ILE A 274 8.91 -3.47 -7.18
N ALA A 275 8.12 -3.76 -6.15
CA ALA A 275 6.67 -3.64 -6.18
C ALA A 275 6.24 -2.25 -5.70
N ILE A 276 5.71 -1.44 -6.62
CA ILE A 276 5.18 -0.10 -6.32
C ILE A 276 3.65 -0.17 -6.21
N PRO A 277 3.05 0.21 -5.06
CA PRO A 277 1.61 0.18 -4.92
C PRO A 277 0.96 1.29 -5.76
N VAL A 278 0.23 0.93 -6.81
CA VAL A 278 -0.54 1.89 -7.61
C VAL A 278 -1.70 2.44 -6.77
N ARG A 279 -1.71 3.76 -6.55
CA ARG A 279 -2.83 4.48 -5.95
C ARG A 279 -3.86 4.78 -7.04
N VAL A 280 -5.04 4.21 -6.94
CA VAL A 280 -6.19 4.63 -7.75
C VAL A 280 -6.82 5.82 -7.05
N GLU A 281 -6.83 6.97 -7.71
CA GLU A 281 -7.44 8.17 -7.17
C GLU A 281 -8.97 8.13 -7.36
N PRO A 282 -9.75 8.67 -6.40
CA PRO A 282 -11.20 8.76 -6.53
C PRO A 282 -11.66 9.49 -7.81
N LYS A 283 -10.87 10.47 -8.27
CA LYS A 283 -11.15 11.23 -9.51
C LYS A 283 -11.29 10.34 -10.75
N VAL A 284 -10.63 9.18 -10.78
CA VAL A 284 -10.69 8.24 -11.91
C VAL A 284 -12.08 7.61 -12.03
N PHE A 285 -12.73 7.29 -10.91
CA PHE A 285 -14.09 6.79 -10.89
C PHE A 285 -15.08 7.85 -11.35
N PHE A 286 -14.96 9.08 -10.84
CA PHE A 286 -15.80 10.20 -11.25
C PHE A 286 -15.61 10.58 -12.72
N ALA A 287 -14.40 10.46 -13.26
CA ALA A 287 -14.15 10.66 -14.69
C ALA A 287 -14.88 9.61 -15.54
N ASN A 288 -14.86 8.33 -15.13
CA ASN A 288 -15.59 7.27 -15.81
C ASN A 288 -17.11 7.53 -15.80
N GLU A 289 -17.67 7.89 -14.65
CA GLU A 289 -19.09 8.24 -14.50
C GLU A 289 -19.49 9.44 -15.37
N ARG A 290 -18.68 10.51 -15.37
CA ARG A 290 -18.93 11.69 -16.23
C ARG A 290 -19.01 11.29 -17.70
N THR A 291 -18.06 10.49 -18.18
CA THR A 291 -18.08 10.04 -19.58
C THR A 291 -19.31 9.20 -19.89
N PHE A 292 -19.70 8.28 -19.01
CA PHE A 292 -20.92 7.49 -19.14
C PHE A 292 -22.17 8.37 -19.24
N LEU A 293 -22.31 9.36 -18.34
CA LEU A 293 -23.43 10.31 -18.36
C LEU A 293 -23.50 11.11 -19.66
N SER A 294 -22.35 11.56 -20.18
CA SER A 294 -22.32 12.26 -21.48
C SER A 294 -22.80 11.39 -22.64
N TRP A 295 -22.40 10.11 -22.68
CA TRP A 295 -22.86 9.17 -23.71
C TRP A 295 -24.36 8.86 -23.60
N VAL A 296 -24.87 8.64 -22.38
CA VAL A 296 -26.30 8.38 -22.15
C VAL A 296 -27.14 9.62 -22.45
N GLN A 297 -26.68 10.82 -22.09
CA GLN A 297 -27.37 12.08 -22.43
C GLN A 297 -27.52 12.24 -23.94
N PHE A 298 -26.48 11.93 -24.72
CA PHE A 298 -26.56 11.97 -26.18
C PHE A 298 -27.53 10.92 -26.73
N ALA A 299 -27.52 9.70 -26.19
CA ALA A 299 -28.49 8.66 -26.56
C ALA A 299 -29.93 9.10 -26.28
N ILE A 300 -30.20 9.68 -25.10
CA ILE A 300 -31.54 10.19 -24.73
C ILE A 300 -31.98 11.30 -25.68
N PHE A 301 -31.08 12.24 -26.03
CA PHE A 301 -31.38 13.30 -26.99
C PHE A 301 -31.78 12.73 -28.36
N LEU A 302 -31.02 11.76 -28.88
CA LEU A 302 -31.31 11.10 -30.16
C LEU A 302 -32.63 10.32 -30.12
N GLY A 303 -32.90 9.62 -29.01
CA GLY A 303 -34.15 8.90 -28.78
C GLY A 303 -35.35 9.82 -28.67
N GLY A 304 -35.18 10.99 -28.05
CA GLY A 304 -36.20 12.04 -27.96
C GLY A 304 -36.58 12.60 -29.33
N ILE A 305 -35.60 12.91 -30.18
CA ILE A 305 -35.84 13.33 -31.57
C ILE A 305 -36.53 12.21 -32.36
N GLY A 306 -36.07 10.96 -32.22
CA GLY A 306 -36.68 9.82 -32.89
C GLY A 306 -38.14 9.60 -32.49
N THR A 307 -38.44 9.74 -31.19
CA THR A 307 -39.80 9.62 -30.64
C THR A 307 -40.71 10.75 -31.12
N ALA A 308 -40.20 11.99 -31.15
CA ALA A 308 -40.95 13.13 -31.68
C ALA A 308 -41.33 12.92 -33.16
N LEU A 309 -40.41 12.39 -33.98
CA LEU A 309 -40.68 12.09 -35.39
C LEU A 309 -41.73 10.98 -35.60
N LEU A 310 -41.84 10.03 -34.67
CA LEU A 310 -42.89 9.01 -34.72
C LEU A 310 -44.28 9.57 -34.40
N GLY A 311 -44.36 10.57 -33.52
CA GLY A 311 -45.63 11.19 -33.12
C GLY A 311 -46.25 12.08 -34.21
N MET A 312 -45.44 12.65 -35.10
CA MET A 312 -45.91 13.66 -36.06
C MET A 312 -46.41 13.14 -37.40
N LYS A 313 -46.21 11.86 -37.75
CA LYS A 313 -46.35 11.40 -39.15
C LYS A 313 -47.32 10.23 -39.32
N GLU A 314 -48.30 10.41 -40.19
CA GLU A 314 -49.25 9.37 -40.61
C GLU A 314 -48.69 8.64 -41.85
N GLY A 315 -48.72 7.30 -41.84
CA GLY A 315 -48.15 6.43 -42.89
C GLY A 315 -46.94 5.58 -42.45
N THR A 316 -46.87 4.34 -42.93
CA THR A 316 -45.85 3.36 -42.49
C THR A 316 -44.43 3.73 -42.93
N SER A 317 -44.24 4.10 -44.22
CA SER A 317 -42.94 4.57 -44.74
C SER A 317 -42.49 5.89 -44.11
N SER A 318 -43.45 6.62 -43.54
CA SER A 318 -43.26 7.95 -43.01
C SER A 318 -42.61 7.88 -41.61
N LYS A 319 -42.92 6.84 -40.82
CA LYS A 319 -42.40 6.57 -39.46
C LYS A 319 -40.98 5.99 -39.41
N MET A 320 -40.48 5.44 -40.51
CA MET A 320 -39.18 4.76 -40.58
C MET A 320 -37.98 5.57 -40.04
N PRO A 321 -37.83 6.88 -40.32
CA PRO A 321 -36.73 7.69 -39.79
C PRO A 321 -36.69 7.75 -38.26
N GLY A 322 -37.87 7.83 -37.61
CA GLY A 322 -37.97 7.85 -36.16
C GLY A 322 -37.56 6.52 -35.54
N VAL A 323 -37.99 5.40 -36.13
CA VAL A 323 -37.58 4.05 -35.71
C VAL A 323 -36.07 3.85 -35.84
N LEU A 324 -35.47 4.29 -36.95
CA LEU A 324 -34.02 4.20 -37.17
C LEU A 324 -33.22 4.99 -36.14
N LEU A 325 -33.64 6.22 -35.82
CA LEU A 325 -32.97 7.06 -34.82
C LEU A 325 -33.09 6.48 -33.40
N ILE A 326 -34.25 5.92 -33.05
CA ILE A 326 -34.42 5.21 -31.77
C ILE A 326 -33.53 3.96 -31.71
N GLY A 327 -33.42 3.21 -32.82
CA GLY A 327 -32.51 2.06 -32.92
C GLY A 327 -31.05 2.45 -32.66
N VAL A 328 -30.58 3.55 -33.27
CA VAL A 328 -29.23 4.06 -33.03
C VAL A 328 -29.05 4.55 -31.59
N SER A 329 -30.04 5.24 -31.01
CA SER A 329 -30.03 5.66 -29.61
C SER A 329 -29.81 4.48 -28.65
N ILE A 330 -30.52 3.36 -28.89
CA ILE A 330 -30.38 2.14 -28.09
C ILE A 330 -28.97 1.55 -28.21
N ILE A 331 -28.41 1.50 -29.42
CA ILE A 331 -27.03 1.02 -29.65
C ILE A 331 -26.02 1.89 -28.90
N PHE A 332 -26.15 3.22 -28.95
CA PHE A 332 -25.30 4.15 -28.21
C PHE A 332 -25.41 3.92 -26.69
N SER A 333 -26.61 3.68 -26.17
CA SER A 333 -26.86 3.40 -24.75
C SER A 333 -26.18 2.11 -24.28
N PHE A 334 -26.31 1.02 -25.05
CA PHE A 334 -25.64 -0.24 -24.72
C PHE A 334 -24.12 -0.14 -24.80
N TYR A 335 -23.57 0.58 -25.78
CA TYR A 335 -22.13 0.82 -25.86
C TYR A 335 -21.62 1.64 -24.67
N ALA A 336 -22.35 2.69 -24.27
CA ALA A 336 -22.01 3.49 -23.09
C ALA A 336 -21.91 2.63 -21.82
N LEU A 337 -22.88 1.72 -21.62
CA LEU A 337 -22.88 0.79 -20.50
C LEU A 337 -21.71 -0.20 -20.57
N TYR A 338 -21.45 -0.76 -21.74
CA TYR A 338 -20.30 -1.66 -21.96
C TYR A 338 -18.98 -0.96 -21.61
N LEU A 339 -18.75 0.24 -22.14
CA LEU A 339 -17.53 1.01 -21.90
C LEU A 339 -17.36 1.35 -20.41
N TYR A 340 -18.45 1.73 -19.73
CA TYR A 340 -18.46 1.98 -18.29
C TYR A 340 -18.03 0.75 -17.49
N LEU A 341 -18.62 -0.42 -17.78
CA LEU A 341 -18.34 -1.67 -17.08
C LEU A 341 -16.91 -2.17 -17.34
N TRP A 342 -16.46 -2.09 -18.60
CA TRP A 342 -15.09 -2.47 -18.98
C TRP A 342 -14.06 -1.60 -18.24
N ARG A 343 -14.23 -0.27 -18.26
CA ARG A 343 -13.36 0.66 -17.51
C ARG A 343 -13.43 0.45 -16.00
N ALA A 344 -14.62 0.29 -15.43
CA ALA A 344 -14.80 0.03 -13.99
C ALA A 344 -14.09 -1.26 -13.56
N GLY A 345 -14.16 -2.31 -14.38
CA GLY A 345 -13.43 -3.56 -14.17
C GLY A 345 -11.91 -3.38 -14.19
N MET A 346 -11.40 -2.59 -15.14
CA MET A 346 -9.96 -2.28 -15.27
C MET A 346 -9.44 -1.45 -14.09
N ILE A 347 -10.19 -0.43 -13.66
CA ILE A 347 -9.87 0.41 -12.50
C ILE A 347 -9.84 -0.44 -11.22
N ARG A 348 -10.83 -1.33 -11.03
CA ARG A 348 -10.88 -2.23 -9.88
C ARG A 348 -9.68 -3.18 -9.83
N LYS A 349 -9.22 -3.65 -11.00
CA LYS A 349 -8.04 -4.50 -11.14
C LYS A 349 -6.71 -3.73 -11.10
N ARG A 350 -6.75 -2.40 -10.94
CA ARG A 350 -5.58 -1.49 -10.95
C ARG A 350 -4.68 -1.70 -12.16
N HIS A 351 -5.28 -1.95 -13.32
CA HIS A 351 -4.53 -2.26 -14.53
C HIS A 351 -3.87 -0.98 -15.09
N PRO A 352 -2.56 -0.97 -15.40
CA PRO A 352 -1.85 0.22 -15.86
C PRO A 352 -2.06 0.55 -17.34
N GLY A 353 -2.84 -0.27 -18.06
CA GLY A 353 -3.05 -0.16 -19.51
C GLY A 353 -3.87 1.05 -19.95
N PRO A 354 -3.92 1.33 -21.27
CA PRO A 354 -4.67 2.44 -21.82
C PRO A 354 -6.18 2.26 -21.55
N TYR A 355 -6.80 3.31 -21.01
CA TYR A 355 -8.25 3.35 -20.72
C TYR A 355 -9.09 3.83 -21.92
N ASP A 356 -8.43 4.16 -23.03
CA ASP A 356 -9.02 4.74 -24.21
C ASP A 356 -9.49 3.66 -25.19
N ASP A 357 -10.74 3.81 -25.65
CA ASP A 357 -11.29 3.00 -26.73
C ASP A 357 -11.06 3.75 -28.06
N ILE A 358 -10.16 3.21 -28.87
CA ILE A 358 -9.73 3.81 -30.15
C ILE A 358 -10.76 3.54 -31.26
N TYR A 359 -11.51 2.43 -31.17
CA TYR A 359 -12.33 1.93 -32.28
C TYR A 359 -13.82 2.17 -32.10
N GLY A 360 -14.30 2.14 -30.85
CA GLY A 360 -15.72 2.26 -30.54
C GLY A 360 -16.35 3.60 -31.00
N PRO A 361 -15.79 4.77 -30.67
CA PRO A 361 -16.38 6.05 -31.08
C PRO A 361 -16.45 6.23 -32.61
N PRO A 362 -15.40 5.92 -33.41
CA PRO A 362 -15.50 5.95 -34.87
C PRO A 362 -16.59 5.04 -35.44
N VAL A 363 -16.72 3.82 -34.93
CA VAL A 363 -17.76 2.87 -35.40
C VAL A 363 -19.16 3.41 -35.13
N LEU A 364 -19.40 3.98 -33.95
CA LEU A 364 -20.69 4.58 -33.61
C LEU A 364 -21.06 5.76 -34.52
N VAL A 365 -20.07 6.61 -34.87
CA VAL A 365 -20.29 7.72 -35.81
C VAL A 365 -20.66 7.20 -37.20
N VAL A 366 -20.00 6.16 -37.70
CA VAL A 366 -20.33 5.56 -38.99
C VAL A 366 -21.75 4.97 -39.00
N VAL A 367 -22.13 4.24 -37.94
CA VAL A 367 -23.49 3.70 -37.78
C VAL A 367 -24.53 4.83 -37.76
N PHE A 368 -24.24 5.92 -37.05
CA PHE A 368 -25.11 7.10 -37.01
C PHE A 368 -25.26 7.77 -38.38
N LEU A 369 -24.17 7.96 -39.12
CA LEU A 369 -24.20 8.56 -40.46
C LEU A 369 -24.98 7.69 -41.47
N ILE A 370 -24.82 6.37 -41.41
CA ILE A 370 -25.60 5.44 -42.26
C ILE A 370 -27.09 5.56 -41.93
N ALA A 371 -27.46 5.54 -40.65
CA ALA A 371 -28.85 5.68 -40.23
C ALA A 371 -29.44 7.04 -40.62
N MET A 372 -28.64 8.12 -40.55
CA MET A 372 -29.05 9.45 -41.00
C MET A 372 -29.24 9.51 -42.52
N GLY A 373 -28.33 8.91 -43.30
CA GLY A 373 -28.45 8.79 -44.75
C GLY A 373 -29.70 8.01 -45.17
N LEU A 374 -29.95 6.86 -44.55
CA LEU A 374 -31.18 6.07 -44.77
C LEU A 374 -32.43 6.88 -44.40
N SER A 375 -32.39 7.61 -43.28
CA SER A 375 -33.49 8.47 -42.84
C SER A 375 -33.84 9.56 -43.86
N ILE A 376 -32.83 10.11 -44.56
CA ILE A 376 -33.02 11.10 -45.62
C ILE A 376 -33.63 10.44 -46.87
N ILE A 377 -33.18 9.25 -47.26
CA ILE A 377 -33.71 8.51 -48.42
C ILE A 377 -35.19 8.17 -48.21
N TYR A 378 -35.57 7.69 -47.01
CA TYR A 378 -36.98 7.43 -46.68
C TYR A 378 -37.83 8.71 -46.60
N LYS A 379 -37.21 9.87 -46.39
CA LYS A 379 -37.89 11.18 -46.36
C LYS A 379 -38.14 11.74 -47.77
N PHE A 380 -37.20 11.54 -48.69
CA PHE A 380 -37.29 11.97 -50.08
C PHE A 380 -37.25 10.76 -51.01
N PRO A 381 -38.40 10.09 -51.26
CA PRO A 381 -38.44 9.05 -52.28
C PRO A 381 -38.05 9.70 -53.62
N LEU A 382 -36.87 9.35 -54.13
CA LEU A 382 -36.44 9.75 -55.47
C LEU A 382 -37.53 9.30 -56.44
N LYS A 383 -38.24 10.27 -57.05
CA LYS A 383 -39.16 10.01 -58.14
C LYS A 383 -38.37 9.30 -59.24
N LYS A 384 -38.75 8.06 -59.54
CA LYS A 384 -38.25 7.32 -60.71
C LYS A 384 -38.79 7.92 -61.99
#